data_AF-D8KZF1-F1
#
_entry.id   AF-D8KZF1-F1
#
_cell.length_a   1.000
_cell.length_b   1.000
_cell.length_c   1.000
_cell.angle_alpha   90.00
_cell.angle_beta   90.00
_cell.angle_gamma   90.00
#
_symmetry.space_group_name_H-M   'P 1'
#
loop_
_entity.id
_entity.type
_entity.pdbx_description
1 polymer ?
#
loop_
_entity_poly.entity_id
_entity_poly.type
_entity_poly.pdbx_seq_one_letter_code
_entity_poly.pdbx_strand_id
1 'polypeptide(L)'
;YDQGEDRWLCTLLLQRGYRVEYSAASDAYTHVPEGFSEFYNQRRRWVPSTMANIMDLLQDSRKTIEVNDNISLPYISYQTMLMAGTILGPGTIFLMLVGAFVAAFRVSNWLSF
;
A
#
# COMPACT_ATOMS: atom_id res chain seq x y z
N TYR A 1 -3.32 16.49 6.78
CA TYR A 1 -3.07 15.04 6.63
C TYR A 1 -2.08 14.92 5.49
N ASP A 2 -0.84 14.52 5.75
CA ASP A 2 0.20 14.42 4.73
C ASP A 2 0.02 13.10 3.97
N GLN A 3 -0.70 13.16 2.83
CA GLN A 3 -0.98 12.00 1.97
C GLN A 3 0.19 11.63 1.05
N GLY A 4 1.37 12.23 1.26
CA GLY A 4 2.45 12.17 0.29
C GLY A 4 2.02 12.90 -0.98
N GLU A 5 2.15 14.23 -0.96
CA GLU A 5 1.61 15.15 -1.97
C GLU A 5 1.89 14.72 -3.41
N ASP A 6 3.10 14.21 -3.69
CA ASP A 6 3.48 13.70 -5.02
C ASP A 6 2.61 12.52 -5.48
N ARG A 7 2.34 11.56 -4.58
CA ARG A 7 1.49 10.40 -4.88
C ARG A 7 0.05 10.83 -5.11
N TRP A 8 -0.42 11.77 -4.30
CA TRP A 8 -1.76 12.30 -4.43
C TRP A 8 -1.94 13.06 -5.74
N LEU A 9 -0.98 13.90 -6.12
CA LEU A 9 -0.96 14.57 -7.42
C LEU A 9 -0.97 13.57 -8.57
N CYS A 10 -0.16 12.50 -8.51
CA CYS A 10 -0.18 11.44 -9.53
C CYS A 10 -1.55 10.75 -9.63
N THR A 11 -2.21 10.46 -8.50
CA THR A 11 -3.58 9.90 -8.49
C THR A 11 -4.56 10.84 -9.18
N LEU A 12 -4.52 12.14 -8.85
CA LEU A 12 -5.38 13.15 -9.49
C LEU A 12 -5.12 13.27 -11.00
N LEU A 13 -3.85 13.21 -11.43
CA LEU A 13 -3.51 13.22 -12.86
C LEU A 13 -4.11 12.02 -13.59
N LEU A 14 -4.02 10.82 -13.01
CA LEU A 14 -4.65 9.62 -13.56
C LEU A 14 -6.17 9.76 -13.65
N GLN A 15 -6.82 10.27 -12.60
CA GLN A 15 -8.28 10.54 -12.58
C GLN A 15 -8.73 11.61 -13.59
N ARG A 16 -7.80 12.46 -14.06
CA ARG A 16 -8.04 13.46 -15.11
C ARG A 16 -7.72 12.97 -16.52
N GLY A 17 -7.32 11.71 -16.69
CA GLY A 17 -7.01 11.13 -18.00
C GLY A 17 -5.56 11.28 -18.44
N TYR A 18 -4.69 11.85 -17.60
CA TYR A 18 -3.27 11.95 -17.92
C TYR A 18 -2.55 10.62 -17.71
N ARG A 19 -1.47 10.42 -18.45
CA ARG A 19 -0.61 9.25 -18.36
C ARG A 19 0.57 9.56 -17.44
N VAL A 20 0.84 8.66 -16.49
CA VAL A 20 2.02 8.71 -15.62
C VAL A 20 2.88 7.51 -15.96
N GLU A 21 4.16 7.75 -16.27
CA GLU A 21 5.07 6.71 -16.75
C GLU A 21 6.39 6.69 -16.00
N TYR A 22 7.01 5.52 -15.98
CA TYR A 22 8.37 5.35 -15.51
C TYR A 22 9.37 5.70 -16.62
N SER A 23 10.36 6.54 -16.31
CA SER A 23 11.46 6.88 -17.21
C SER A 23 12.78 6.37 -16.62
N ALA A 24 13.40 5.40 -17.28
CA ALA A 24 14.68 4.83 -16.84
C ALA A 24 15.86 5.80 -16.98
N ALA A 25 15.72 6.84 -17.82
CA ALA A 25 16.73 7.89 -17.98
C ALA A 25 16.61 8.99 -16.91
N SER A 26 15.61 8.93 -16.03
CA SER A 26 15.45 9.88 -14.94
C SER A 26 16.29 9.45 -13.74
N ASP A 27 17.29 10.26 -13.38
CA ASP A 27 18.11 10.05 -12.19
C ASP A 27 17.64 10.92 -11.03
N ALA A 28 17.67 10.36 -9.82
CA ALA A 28 17.39 11.07 -8.58
C ALA A 28 18.34 10.62 -7.46
N TYR A 29 18.89 11.60 -6.72
CA TYR A 29 19.65 11.34 -5.51
C TYR A 29 18.70 11.42 -4.29
N THR A 30 18.71 10.40 -3.43
CA THR A 30 17.86 10.37 -2.24
C THR A 30 18.61 9.88 -1.01
N HIS A 31 18.25 10.42 0.16
CA HIS A 31 18.78 9.97 1.44
C HIS A 31 17.96 8.79 1.95
N VAL A 32 18.65 7.74 2.39
CA VAL A 32 18.05 6.55 3.01
C VAL A 32 18.16 6.66 4.53
N PRO A 33 17.17 6.18 5.32
CA PRO A 33 17.31 6.12 6.77
C PRO A 33 18.51 5.26 7.17
N GLU A 34 19.36 5.79 8.06
CA GLU A 34 20.54 5.07 8.57
C GLU A 34 20.26 4.37 9.92
N GLY A 35 19.22 4.82 10.63
CA GLY A 35 18.79 4.26 11.90
C GLY A 35 17.38 3.68 11.89
N PHE A 36 17.11 2.77 12.82
CA PHE A 36 15.78 2.14 12.95
C PHE A 36 14.66 3.15 13.23
N SER A 37 14.92 4.17 14.06
CA SER A 37 13.92 5.20 14.39
C SER A 37 13.47 5.97 13.15
N GLU A 38 14.41 6.36 12.29
CA GLU A 38 14.12 7.04 11.03
C GLU A 38 13.35 6.13 10.07
N PHE A 39 13.80 4.88 9.93
CA PHE A 39 13.11 3.87 9.15
C PHE A 39 11.67 3.65 9.62
N TYR A 40 11.47 3.51 10.93
CA TYR A 40 10.15 3.30 11.52
C TYR A 40 9.22 4.50 11.26
N ASN A 41 9.72 5.72 11.50
CA ASN A 41 8.96 6.94 11.25
C ASN A 41 8.61 7.10 9.77
N GLN A 42 9.51 6.71 8.86
CA GLN A 42 9.27 6.68 7.42
C GLN A 42 8.14 5.71 7.07
N ARG A 43 8.21 4.46 7.53
CA ARG A 43 7.17 3.44 7.27
C ARG A 43 5.82 3.82 7.88
N ARG A 44 5.83 4.38 9.09
CA ARG A 44 4.62 4.87 9.78
C ARG A 44 3.89 5.95 8.98
N ARG A 45 4.60 6.80 8.25
CA ARG A 45 4.00 7.83 7.39
C ARG A 45 3.58 7.26 6.03
N TRP A 46 4.41 6.41 5.44
CA TRP A 46 4.21 5.94 4.07
C TRP A 46 3.05 4.96 3.95
N VAL A 47 2.93 3.99 4.85
CA VAL A 47 1.89 2.96 4.74
C VAL A 47 0.49 3.57 4.73
N PRO A 48 0.10 4.47 5.66
CA PRO A 48 -1.20 5.13 5.61
C PRO A 48 -1.40 5.97 4.34
N SER A 49 -0.37 6.68 3.88
CA SER A 49 -0.45 7.50 2.66
C SER A 49 -0.70 6.65 1.41
N THR A 50 -0.03 5.50 1.29
CA THR A 50 -0.23 4.55 0.19
C THR A 50 -1.65 4.00 0.22
N MET A 51 -2.14 3.63 1.41
CA MET A 51 -3.50 3.13 1.56
C MET A 51 -4.54 4.17 1.16
N ALA A 52 -4.37 5.43 1.60
CA ALA A 52 -5.28 6.52 1.26
C ALA A 52 -5.34 6.77 -0.26
N ASN A 53 -4.19 6.82 -0.94
CA ASN A 53 -4.13 7.03 -2.39
C ASN A 53 -4.78 5.89 -3.20
N ILE A 54 -4.54 4.64 -2.79
CA ILE A 54 -5.18 3.49 -3.47
C ILE A 54 -6.69 3.51 -3.21
N MET A 55 -7.14 3.81 -2.00
CA MET A 55 -8.58 3.94 -1.70
C MET A 55 -9.24 5.03 -2.53
N ASP A 56 -8.62 6.20 -2.66
CA ASP A 56 -9.11 7.31 -3.50
C ASP A 56 -9.27 6.88 -4.97
N LEU A 57 -8.26 6.22 -5.54
CA LEU A 57 -8.32 5.67 -6.89
C LEU A 57 -9.43 4.61 -7.05
N LEU A 58 -9.61 3.74 -6.05
CA LEU A 58 -10.62 2.69 -6.09
C LEU A 58 -12.05 3.26 -6.01
N GLN A 59 -12.25 4.33 -5.22
CA GLN A 59 -13.53 5.02 -5.10
C GLN A 59 -13.95 5.68 -6.42
N ASP A 60 -13.01 6.31 -7.12
CA ASP A 60 -13.24 6.94 -8.43
C ASP A 60 -12.93 6.03 -9.64
N SER A 61 -12.81 4.72 -9.42
CA SER A 61 -12.32 3.77 -10.43
C SER A 61 -13.16 3.73 -11.70
N ARG A 62 -14.49 3.75 -11.60
CA ARG A 62 -15.39 3.72 -12.78
C ARG A 62 -15.15 4.91 -13.70
N LYS A 63 -15.16 6.11 -13.12
CA LYS A 63 -14.91 7.37 -13.84
C LYS A 63 -13.49 7.42 -14.40
N THR A 64 -12.52 6.93 -13.63
CA THR A 64 -11.11 6.90 -14.05
C THR A 64 -10.91 6.00 -15.26
N ILE A 65 -11.54 4.82 -15.31
CA ILE A 65 -11.51 3.93 -16.48
C ILE A 65 -12.17 4.58 -17.70
N GLU A 66 -13.28 5.29 -17.53
CA GLU A 66 -13.98 5.96 -18.64
C GLU A 66 -13.17 7.12 -19.24
N VAL A 67 -12.36 7.80 -18.44
CA VAL A 67 -11.61 9.00 -18.85
C VAL A 67 -10.15 8.68 -19.22
N ASN A 68 -9.60 7.55 -18.77
CA ASN A 68 -8.20 7.20 -18.96
C ASN A 68 -8.02 5.80 -19.57
N ASP A 69 -7.72 5.75 -20.87
CA ASP A 69 -7.48 4.49 -21.60
C ASP A 69 -6.29 3.67 -21.07
N ASN A 70 -5.41 4.28 -20.27
CA ASN A 70 -4.27 3.60 -19.66
C ASN A 70 -4.64 2.85 -18.37
N ILE A 71 -5.84 3.07 -17.83
CA ILE A 71 -6.33 2.42 -16.61
C ILE A 71 -7.40 1.40 -16.98
N SER A 72 -7.10 0.12 -16.73
CA SER A 72 -7.97 -0.99 -17.11
C SER A 72 -8.69 -1.60 -15.90
N LEU A 73 -9.81 -2.30 -16.16
CA LEU A 73 -10.54 -3.03 -15.12
C LEU A 73 -9.65 -4.08 -14.41
N PRO A 74 -8.83 -4.90 -15.11
CA PRO A 74 -7.91 -5.82 -14.43
C PRO A 74 -6.94 -5.12 -13.48
N TYR A 75 -6.46 -3.93 -13.84
CA TYR A 75 -5.60 -3.13 -12.98
C TYR A 75 -6.33 -2.69 -11.70
N ILE A 76 -7.57 -2.20 -11.80
CA ILE A 76 -8.38 -1.85 -10.62
C ILE A 76 -8.66 -3.08 -9.73
N SER A 77 -8.94 -4.24 -10.34
CA SER A 77 -9.11 -5.50 -9.61
C SER A 77 -7.83 -5.90 -8.86
N TYR A 78 -6.67 -5.76 -9.49
CA TYR A 78 -5.37 -5.99 -8.85
C TYR A 78 -5.15 -5.05 -7.66
N GLN A 79 -5.41 -3.75 -7.81
CA GLN A 79 -5.30 -2.78 -6.71
C GLN A 79 -6.24 -3.10 -5.55
N THR A 80 -7.44 -3.60 -5.84
CA THR A 80 -8.41 -4.05 -4.82
C THR A 80 -7.87 -5.26 -4.04
N MET A 81 -7.32 -6.27 -4.74
CA MET A 81 -6.71 -7.44 -4.09
C MET A 81 -5.50 -7.05 -3.24
N LEU A 82 -4.66 -6.13 -3.74
CA LEU A 82 -3.51 -5.61 -3.01
C LEU A 82 -3.93 -4.90 -1.71
N MET A 83 -4.99 -4.10 -1.76
CA MET A 83 -5.56 -3.44 -0.58
C MET A 83 -6.07 -4.46 0.43
N ALA A 84 -6.82 -5.47 -0.01
CA ALA A 84 -7.31 -6.53 0.86
C ALA A 84 -6.15 -7.29 1.53
N GLY A 85 -5.12 -7.67 0.76
CA GLY A 85 -3.92 -8.32 1.29
C GLY A 85 -3.18 -7.45 2.31
N THR A 86 -3.10 -6.14 2.08
CA THR A 86 -2.46 -5.20 3.01
C THR A 86 -3.21 -5.09 4.33
N ILE A 87 -4.54 -5.12 4.30
CA ILE A 87 -5.38 -5.10 5.52
C ILE A 87 -5.28 -6.42 6.29
N LEU A 88 -5.27 -7.56 5.58
CA LEU A 88 -5.23 -8.89 6.20
C LEU A 88 -3.84 -9.29 6.71
N GLY A 89 -2.77 -8.79 6.08
CA GLY A 89 -1.38 -9.17 6.34
C GLY A 89 -0.97 -9.14 7.81
N PRO A 90 -1.19 -8.04 8.56
CA PRO A 90 -0.86 -7.98 9.99
C PRO A 90 -1.58 -9.06 10.82
N GLY A 91 -2.85 -9.33 10.50
CA GLY A 91 -3.63 -10.39 11.15
C GLY A 91 -3.08 -11.79 10.83
N THR A 92 -2.69 -12.04 9.58
CA THR A 92 -2.06 -13.31 9.19
C THR A 92 -0.74 -13.53 9.90
N ILE A 93 0.12 -12.51 10.01
CA ILE A 93 1.39 -12.60 10.74
C ILE A 93 1.13 -12.92 12.22
N PHE A 94 0.15 -12.26 12.84
CA PHE A 94 -0.23 -12.53 14.22
C PHE A 94 -0.68 -13.99 14.41
N LEU A 95 -1.58 -14.48 13.56
CA LEU A 95 -2.04 -15.87 13.61
C LEU A 95 -0.90 -16.88 13.40
N MET A 96 0.05 -16.58 12.51
CA MET A 96 1.24 -17.41 12.32
C MET A 96 2.12 -17.45 13.57
N LEU A 97 2.29 -16.32 14.26
CA LEU A 97 3.03 -16.27 15.53
C LEU A 97 2.33 -17.11 16.60
N VAL A 98 1.03 -16.89 16.84
CA VAL A 98 0.24 -17.68 17.80
C VAL A 98 0.36 -19.19 17.49
N GLY A 99 0.21 -19.58 16.23
CA GLY A 99 0.36 -20.97 15.80
C GLY A 99 1.77 -21.54 16.05
N ALA A 100 2.82 -20.74 15.84
CA ALA A 100 4.19 -21.14 16.13
C ALA A 100 4.43 -21.36 17.64
N PHE A 101 3.86 -20.51 18.50
CA PHE A 101 3.95 -20.68 19.96
C PHE A 101 3.25 -21.95 20.43
N VAL A 102 2.06 -22.25 19.92
CA VAL A 102 1.33 -23.49 20.20
C VAL A 102 2.13 -24.71 19.76
N ALA A 103 2.72 -24.68 18.55
CA ALA A 103 3.50 -25.79 18.02
C ALA A 103 4.81 -26.03 18.79
N ALA A 104 5.53 -24.96 19.15
CA ALA A 104 6.83 -25.06 19.81
C ALA A 104 6.72 -25.40 21.31
N PHE A 105 5.75 -24.79 22.01
CA PHE A 105 5.66 -24.87 23.47
C PHE A 105 4.47 -25.69 23.99
N ARG A 106 3.61 -26.21 23.09
CA ARG A 106 2.38 -26.97 23.44
C ARG A 106 1.45 -26.23 24.40
N VAL A 107 1.49 -24.89 24.34
CA VAL A 107 0.64 -24.01 25.13
C VAL A 107 -0.74 -23.94 24.48
N SER A 108 -1.81 -23.78 25.27
CA SER A 108 -3.17 -23.70 24.74
C SER A 108 -3.36 -22.44 23.88
N ASN A 109 -4.28 -22.49 22.91
CA ASN A 109 -4.58 -21.34 22.04
C ASN A 109 -4.95 -20.08 22.82
N TRP A 110 -5.68 -20.24 23.92
CA TRP A 110 -6.10 -19.12 24.78
C TRP A 110 -4.92 -18.41 25.46
N LEU A 111 -3.87 -19.15 25.80
CA LEU A 111 -2.69 -18.61 26.47
C LEU A 111 -1.62 -18.15 25.47
N SER A 112 -1.81 -18.47 24.18
CA SER A 112 -0.92 -18.08 23.08
C SER A 112 -1.43 -16.86 22.31
N PHE A 113 -2.70 -16.48 22.50
CA PHE A 113 -3.32 -15.25 22.01
C PHE A 113 -2.88 -14.04 22.84
#